data_AF-D3JUG5-F1
#
_entry.id   AF-D3JUG5-F1
#
_cell.length_a   1.000
_cell.length_b   1.000
_cell.length_c   1.000
_cell.angle_alpha   90.00
_cell.angle_beta   90.00
_cell.angle_gamma   90.00
#
_symmetry.space_group_name_H-M   'P 1'
#
loop_
_entity.id
_entity.type
_entity.pdbx_description
1 polymer ?
#
loop_
_entity_poly.entity_id
_entity_poly.type
_entity_poly.pdbx_seq_one_letter_code
_entity_poly.pdbx_strand_id
1 'polypeptide(L)'
;MTEATKRVTDIGPPHYETLMPPIVRKNYGKWKYHEILKPGVLMHVSETGDKLFTIRAGSPRLVSIHKIRKFCDLADKYCEGHLRFTSRHNVEFLFTDEASIDPLIADLEAIGHPVGGTGASITS
;
A
#
# COMPACT_ATOMS: atom_id res chain seq x y z
N MET A 1 18.75 -32.61 29.30
CA MET A 1 17.41 -32.37 28.71
C MET A 1 17.29 -30.88 28.51
N THR A 2 17.30 -30.39 27.27
CA THR A 2 17.05 -28.97 26.96
C THR A 2 15.61 -28.62 27.32
N GLU A 3 15.40 -27.56 28.11
CA GLU A 3 14.04 -27.08 28.42
C GLU A 3 13.27 -26.77 27.14
N ALA A 4 12.05 -27.29 27.04
CA ALA A 4 11.17 -26.99 25.93
C ALA A 4 10.70 -25.54 26.02
N THR A 5 10.94 -24.75 24.96
CA THR A 5 10.51 -23.36 24.87
C THR A 5 8.99 -23.24 25.11
N LYS A 6 8.59 -22.39 26.06
CA LYS A 6 7.18 -22.14 26.37
C LYS A 6 6.45 -21.58 25.15
N ARG A 7 5.34 -22.23 24.75
CA ARG A 7 4.49 -21.77 23.64
C ARG A 7 3.85 -20.42 23.96
N VAL A 8 3.88 -19.50 23.00
CA VAL A 8 3.22 -18.20 23.07
C VAL A 8 1.84 -18.31 22.36
N THR A 9 0.77 -17.91 23.05
CA THR A 9 -0.63 -17.95 22.54
C THR A 9 -1.37 -16.65 22.91
N ASP A 10 -2.56 -16.44 22.34
CA ASP A 10 -3.46 -15.32 22.69
C ASP A 10 -2.88 -13.91 22.46
N ILE A 11 -1.93 -13.78 21.53
CA ILE A 11 -1.20 -12.52 21.25
C ILE A 11 -1.91 -11.57 20.29
N GLY A 12 -2.96 -12.02 19.60
CA GLY A 12 -3.67 -11.21 18.60
C GLY A 12 -2.80 -10.81 17.39
N PRO A 13 -3.27 -9.83 16.59
CA PRO A 13 -2.50 -9.29 15.47
C PRO A 13 -1.45 -8.26 15.95
N PRO A 14 -0.39 -8.02 15.15
CA PRO A 14 0.47 -6.86 15.34
C PRO A 14 -0.36 -5.56 15.33
N HIS A 15 -0.02 -4.62 16.21
CA HIS A 15 -0.71 -3.33 16.24
C HIS A 15 -0.44 -2.55 14.95
N TYR A 16 -1.50 -2.21 14.21
CA TYR A 16 -1.40 -1.68 12.85
C TYR A 16 -0.56 -0.40 12.74
N GLU A 17 -0.56 0.46 13.77
CA GLU A 17 0.20 1.71 13.74
C GLU A 17 1.70 1.48 13.56
N THR A 18 2.22 0.32 14.01
CA THR A 18 3.63 -0.05 13.84
C THR A 18 4.00 -0.28 12.38
N LEU A 19 3.02 -0.58 11.52
CA LEU A 19 3.18 -0.90 10.10
C LEU A 19 2.78 0.28 9.19
N MET A 20 2.27 1.38 9.75
CA MET A 20 1.83 2.54 8.98
C MET A 20 2.99 3.33 8.37
N PRO A 21 2.84 3.84 7.13
CA PRO A 21 3.77 4.83 6.58
C PRO A 21 3.89 6.04 7.52
N PRO A 22 5.07 6.66 7.67
CA PRO A 22 5.28 7.80 8.57
C PRO A 22 4.31 8.96 8.32
N ILE A 23 4.06 9.30 7.05
CA ILE A 23 3.09 10.36 6.68
C ILE A 23 1.66 10.02 7.10
N VAL A 24 1.26 8.75 7.02
CA VAL A 24 -0.06 8.29 7.45
C VAL A 24 -0.20 8.39 8.96
N ARG A 25 0.84 7.99 9.70
CA ARG A 25 0.86 8.10 11.16
C ARG A 25 0.81 9.56 11.62
N LYS A 26 1.61 10.43 10.99
CA LYS A 26 1.66 11.88 11.28
C LYS A 26 0.29 12.55 11.11
N ASN A 27 -0.44 12.17 10.05
CA ASN A 27 -1.71 12.77 9.66
C ASN A 27 -2.93 11.90 10.00
N TYR A 28 -2.79 10.93 10.91
CA TYR A 28 -3.87 10.04 11.26
C TYR A 28 -5.06 10.82 11.85
N GLY A 29 -6.22 10.71 11.21
CA GLY A 29 -7.42 11.47 11.57
C GLY A 29 -7.42 12.96 11.16
N LYS A 30 -6.42 13.42 10.40
CA LYS A 30 -6.21 14.84 10.02
C LYS A 30 -6.12 15.04 8.51
N TRP A 31 -6.92 14.30 7.76
CA TRP A 31 -7.01 14.40 6.31
C TRP A 31 -8.11 15.37 5.91
N LYS A 32 -7.79 16.31 5.02
CA LYS A 32 -8.71 17.37 4.61
C LYS A 32 -9.59 16.93 3.44
N TYR A 33 -8.96 16.37 2.39
CA TYR A 33 -9.68 15.90 1.20
C TYR A 33 -8.83 14.88 0.43
N HIS A 34 -9.45 14.26 -0.56
CA HIS A 34 -8.79 13.40 -1.53
C HIS A 34 -9.25 13.72 -2.95
N GLU A 35 -8.41 13.41 -3.93
CA GLU A 35 -8.69 13.56 -5.35
C GLU A 35 -8.23 12.29 -6.09
N ILE A 36 -8.93 11.95 -7.17
CA ILE A 36 -8.49 10.92 -8.12
C ILE A 36 -7.81 11.68 -9.27
N LEU A 37 -6.48 11.58 -9.36
CA LEU A 37 -5.70 12.33 -10.36
C LEU A 37 -5.82 11.70 -11.75
N LYS A 38 -5.80 10.37 -11.79
CA LYS A 38 -5.97 9.55 -13.00
C LYS A 38 -6.39 8.13 -12.57
N PRO A 39 -6.84 7.25 -13.49
CA PRO A 39 -7.23 5.88 -13.12
C PRO A 39 -6.15 5.18 -12.29
N GLY A 40 -6.52 4.68 -11.12
CA GLY A 40 -5.61 4.00 -10.19
C GLY A 40 -4.73 4.90 -9.34
N VAL A 41 -4.77 6.23 -9.50
CA VAL A 41 -3.92 7.17 -8.75
C VAL A 41 -4.78 8.13 -7.93
N LEU A 42 -4.61 8.06 -6.61
CA LEU A 42 -5.28 8.95 -5.66
C LEU A 42 -4.26 9.86 -4.98
N MET A 43 -4.68 11.07 -4.63
CA MET A 43 -3.93 11.99 -3.78
C MET A 43 -4.79 12.32 -2.56
N HIS A 44 -4.21 12.23 -1.36
CA HIS A 44 -4.80 12.73 -0.13
C HIS A 44 -4.02 13.93 0.35
N VAL A 45 -4.72 14.97 0.81
CA VAL A 45 -4.11 16.19 1.34
C VAL A 45 -4.51 16.34 2.79
N SER A 46 -3.51 16.51 3.67
CA SER A 46 -3.75 16.71 5.10
C SER A 46 -4.21 18.13 5.41
N GLU A 47 -4.68 18.36 6.64
CA GLU A 47 -5.01 19.69 7.14
C GLU A 47 -3.79 20.64 7.14
N THR A 48 -2.58 20.10 7.24
CA THR A 48 -1.31 20.85 7.19
C THR A 48 -0.72 20.98 5.80
N GLY A 49 -1.39 20.43 4.77
CA GLY A 49 -0.93 20.48 3.38
C GLY A 49 0.02 19.36 2.96
N ASP A 50 0.28 18.36 3.81
CA ASP A 50 1.06 17.18 3.41
C ASP A 50 0.28 16.41 2.34
N LYS A 51 0.98 15.94 1.31
CA LYS A 51 0.39 15.15 0.22
C LYS A 51 0.83 13.70 0.29
N LEU A 52 -0.13 12.79 0.14
CA LEU A 52 0.08 11.35 0.05
C LEU A 52 -0.50 10.85 -1.26
N PHE A 53 0.35 10.26 -2.09
CA PHE A 53 -0.06 9.60 -3.31
C PHE A 53 -0.28 8.12 -3.06
N THR A 54 -1.32 7.57 -3.66
CA THR A 54 -1.62 6.14 -3.64
C THR A 54 -1.80 5.63 -5.05
N ILE A 55 -1.02 4.62 -5.41
CA ILE A 55 -1.24 3.83 -6.63
C ILE A 55 -1.94 2.54 -6.25
N ARG A 56 -3.10 2.31 -6.86
CA ARG A 56 -3.89 1.07 -6.75
C ARG A 56 -3.70 0.22 -7.98
N ALA A 57 -3.32 -1.05 -7.78
CA ALA A 57 -3.21 -2.04 -8.84
C ALA A 57 -4.01 -3.30 -8.52
N GLY A 58 -4.51 -3.94 -9.59
CA GLY A 58 -5.21 -5.21 -9.52
C GLY A 58 -4.32 -6.30 -8.94
N SER A 59 -4.86 -7.14 -8.07
CA SER A 59 -4.17 -8.31 -7.54
C SER A 59 -5.14 -9.51 -7.49
N PRO A 60 -4.73 -10.71 -7.93
CA PRO A 60 -5.63 -11.83 -8.19
C PRO A 60 -6.20 -12.51 -6.92
N ARG A 61 -6.09 -11.88 -5.74
CA ARG A 61 -6.38 -12.42 -4.39
C ARG A 61 -5.56 -13.65 -4.02
N LEU A 62 -5.57 -14.70 -4.84
CA LEU A 62 -4.69 -15.85 -4.77
C LEU A 62 -3.32 -15.45 -5.33
N VAL A 63 -2.34 -15.24 -4.45
CA VAL A 63 -1.02 -14.71 -4.78
C VAL A 63 0.07 -15.63 -4.23
N SER A 64 1.11 -15.90 -5.02
CA SER A 64 2.27 -16.69 -4.57
C SER A 64 3.22 -15.86 -3.70
N ILE A 65 4.00 -16.51 -2.84
CA ILE A 65 5.01 -15.82 -2.02
C ILE A 65 6.04 -15.07 -2.88
N HIS A 66 6.36 -15.57 -4.07
CA HIS A 66 7.27 -14.88 -4.99
C HIS A 66 6.68 -13.57 -5.49
N LYS A 67 5.36 -13.53 -5.71
CA LYS A 67 4.69 -12.30 -6.12
C LYS A 67 4.58 -11.31 -4.96
N ILE A 68 4.30 -11.78 -3.74
CA ILE A 68 4.33 -10.93 -2.54
C ILE A 68 5.71 -10.28 -2.39
N ARG A 69 6.80 -11.06 -2.53
CA ARG A 69 8.18 -10.51 -2.47
C ARG A 69 8.42 -9.44 -3.53
N LYS A 70 7.95 -9.62 -4.76
CA LYS A 70 8.03 -8.57 -5.80
C LYS A 70 7.29 -7.30 -5.41
N PHE A 71 6.13 -7.39 -4.73
CA PHE A 71 5.46 -6.20 -4.21
C PHE A 71 6.26 -5.55 -3.08
N CYS A 72 6.89 -6.34 -2.19
CA CYS A 72 7.80 -5.80 -1.18
C CYS A 72 8.98 -5.07 -1.84
N ASP A 73 9.61 -5.64 -2.88
CA ASP A 73 10.72 -4.99 -3.59
C ASP A 73 10.30 -3.62 -4.18
N LEU A 74 9.06 -3.50 -4.69
CA LEU A 74 8.52 -2.23 -5.15
C LEU A 74 8.22 -1.27 -4.00
N ALA A 75 7.68 -1.77 -2.88
CA ALA A 75 7.43 -0.94 -1.71
C ALA A 75 8.73 -0.43 -1.07
N ASP A 76 9.78 -1.24 -1.04
CA ASP A 76 11.12 -0.82 -0.57
C ASP A 76 11.69 0.27 -1.50
N LYS A 77 11.52 0.11 -2.82
CA LYS A 77 12.01 1.06 -3.82
C LYS A 77 11.29 2.41 -3.79
N TYR A 78 9.97 2.43 -3.61
CA TYR A 78 9.15 3.64 -3.82
C TYR A 78 8.41 4.14 -2.58
N CYS A 79 8.21 3.30 -1.57
CA CYS A 79 7.25 3.52 -0.50
C CYS A 79 7.84 3.29 0.90
N GLU A 80 9.16 3.37 1.05
CA GLU A 80 9.87 3.16 2.33
C GLU A 80 9.51 1.82 3.01
N GLY A 81 9.22 0.79 2.20
CA GLY A 81 8.85 -0.55 2.66
C GLY A 81 7.37 -0.70 3.06
N HIS A 82 6.53 0.30 2.79
CA HIS A 82 5.11 0.26 3.13
C HIS A 82 4.20 0.01 1.92
N LEU A 83 3.24 -0.88 2.10
CA LEU A 83 2.12 -1.11 1.18
C LEU A 83 0.89 -1.55 1.98
N ARG A 84 -0.28 -1.56 1.34
CA ARG A 84 -1.48 -2.16 1.94
C ARG A 84 -2.32 -2.90 0.89
N PHE A 85 -3.27 -3.69 1.38
CA PHE A 85 -4.32 -4.28 0.53
C PHE A 85 -5.66 -3.64 0.84
N THR A 86 -6.46 -3.45 -0.20
CA THR A 86 -7.85 -2.98 -0.09
C THR A 86 -8.79 -4.12 0.31
N SER A 87 -10.01 -3.78 0.73
CA SER A 87 -11.07 -4.77 1.01
C SER A 87 -11.47 -5.61 -0.21
N ARG A 88 -11.16 -5.14 -1.43
CA ARG A 88 -11.35 -5.87 -2.69
C ARG A 88 -10.07 -6.50 -3.24
N HIS A 89 -9.11 -6.75 -2.36
CA HIS A 89 -7.86 -7.46 -2.66
C HIS A 89 -6.90 -6.77 -3.64
N ASN A 90 -7.19 -5.55 -4.12
CA ASN A 90 -6.22 -4.71 -4.81
C ASN A 90 -5.05 -4.38 -3.87
N VAL A 91 -3.84 -4.25 -4.44
CA VAL A 91 -2.66 -3.76 -3.73
C VAL A 91 -2.54 -2.25 -3.91
N GLU A 92 -2.15 -1.56 -2.84
CA GLU A 92 -1.93 -0.12 -2.81
C GLU A 92 -0.54 0.22 -2.28
N PHE A 93 0.13 1.11 -3.01
CA PHE A 93 1.45 1.65 -2.71
C PHE A 93 1.30 3.12 -2.31
N LEU A 94 1.91 3.52 -1.19
CA LEU A 94 1.68 4.84 -0.58
C LEU A 94 3.01 5.57 -0.41
N PHE A 95 3.13 6.75 -1.01
CA PHE A 95 4.38 7.51 -1.07
C PHE A 95 4.12 9.01 -1.21
N THR A 96 5.15 9.82 -1.00
CA THR A 96 5.06 11.28 -0.97
C THR A 96 5.66 11.96 -2.19
N ASP A 97 6.59 11.29 -2.89
CA ASP A 97 7.24 11.80 -4.09
C ASP A 97 6.35 11.61 -5.34
N GLU A 98 5.81 12.71 -5.86
CA GLU A 98 4.96 12.71 -7.06
C GLU A 98 5.70 12.19 -8.31
N ALA A 99 7.02 12.38 -8.38
CA ALA A 99 7.83 11.93 -9.52
C ALA A 99 7.89 10.39 -9.62
N SER A 100 7.60 9.68 -8.53
CA SER A 100 7.57 8.22 -8.47
C SER A 100 6.29 7.59 -9.06
N ILE A 101 5.28 8.40 -9.41
CA ILE A 101 4.00 7.89 -9.94
C ILE A 101 4.20 7.06 -11.21
N ASP A 102 4.74 7.68 -12.26
CA ASP A 102 4.86 7.03 -13.57
C ASP A 102 5.87 5.85 -13.56
N PRO A 103 7.04 5.96 -12.89
CA PRO A 103 7.95 4.82 -12.72
C PRO A 103 7.30 3.62 -12.03
N LEU A 104 6.52 3.83 -10.97
CA LEU A 104 5.87 2.73 -10.25
C LEU A 104 4.74 2.10 -11.09
N ILE A 105 3.98 2.89 -11.86
CA ILE A 105 2.99 2.36 -12.80
C ILE A 105 3.68 1.43 -13.81
N ALA A 106 4.78 1.88 -14.42
CA ALA A 106 5.52 1.08 -15.41
C ALA A 106 6.05 -0.23 -14.81
N ASP A 107 6.61 -0.18 -13.60
CA ASP A 107 7.11 -1.38 -12.91
C ASP A 107 5.97 -2.37 -12.58
N LEU A 108 4.79 -1.87 -12.18
CA LEU A 108 3.60 -2.69 -11.91
C LEU A 108 3.07 -3.37 -13.16
N GLU A 109 2.99 -2.64 -14.28
CA GLU A 109 2.60 -3.18 -15.57
C GLU A 109 3.59 -4.24 -16.07
N ALA A 110 4.90 -4.00 -15.90
CA ALA A 110 5.95 -4.96 -16.27
C ALA A 110 5.85 -6.29 -15.49
N ILE A 111 5.33 -6.27 -14.25
CA ILE A 111 5.06 -7.49 -13.48
C ILE A 111 3.63 -8.02 -13.65
N GLY A 112 2.83 -7.46 -14.56
CA GLY A 112 1.49 -7.92 -14.93
C GLY A 112 0.37 -7.50 -13.97
N HIS A 113 0.51 -6.36 -13.31
CA HIS A 113 -0.48 -5.82 -12.39
C HIS A 113 -1.06 -4.49 -12.91
N PRO A 114 -2.25 -4.51 -13.52
CA PRO A 114 -2.82 -3.30 -14.12
C PRO A 114 -3.22 -2.29 -13.05
N VAL A 115 -2.89 -1.02 -13.28
CA VAL A 115 -3.23 0.10 -12.40
C VAL A 115 -4.66 0.57 -12.70
N GLY A 116 -5.48 0.76 -11.65
CA GLY A 116 -6.89 1.11 -11.84
C GLY A 116 -7.79 0.81 -10.64
N GLY A 117 -9.06 0.54 -10.90
CA GLY A 117 -10.04 0.16 -9.88
C GLY A 117 -10.41 1.30 -8.92
N THR A 118 -10.40 2.55 -9.40
CA THR A 118 -10.74 3.77 -8.66
C THR A 118 -11.90 4.51 -9.34
N GLY A 119 -12.68 5.28 -8.56
CA GLY A 119 -13.79 6.08 -9.07
C GLY A 119 -14.95 5.24 -9.61
N ALA A 120 -15.74 5.82 -10.53
CA ALA A 120 -16.87 5.16 -11.19
C ALA A 120 -16.38 4.20 -12.29
N SER A 121 -15.71 3.12 -11.87
CA SER A 121 -15.15 2.10 -12.75
C SER A 121 -15.38 0.68 -12.22
N ILE A 122 -15.05 -0.31 -13.04
CA ILE A 122 -15.03 -1.70 -12.62
C ILE A 122 -13.74 -1.97 -11.85
N THR A 123 -13.87 -2.69 -10.74
CA THR A 123 -12.76 -3.10 -9.89
C THR A 123 -12.80 -4.62 -9.73
N SER A 124 -11.62 -5.21 -9.53
CA SER A 124 -11.48 -6.66 -9.37
C SER A 124 -12.17 -7.22 -8.12
#